data_AF-A0A9D4XCR7-F1
#
_entry.id   AF-A0A9D4XCR7-F1
#
_cell.length_a   1.000
_cell.length_b   1.000
_cell.length_c   1.000
_cell.angle_alpha   90.00
_cell.angle_beta   90.00
_cell.angle_gamma   90.00
#
_symmetry.space_group_name_H-M   'P 1'
#
loop_
_entity.id
_entity.type
_entity.pdbx_description
1 polymer ?
#
loop_
_entity_poly.entity_id
_entity_poly.type
_entity_poly.pdbx_seq_one_letter_code
_entity_poly.pdbx_strand_id
1 'polypeptide(L)'
;MRRPKPKTKHKVDIDTVEKFQTLRKQEQKYFDDMVQQCKDVGATLVICQWGFDDEANHLLMHRNLPAVRWVGGVELEFIAIGTSGRIVPMFQELTAEKLGKDNITDPTEVEALKAIKERLIDPNGNLSNWIRGDPCTSRWTGVLCFNETLIDDYLHVQELQLMNLSLSGNLAPEIGSLAYMERLNFMWNKIIGSIPKEIGNIKSLVLLLLNGNLLTGSLPDELGFLPNLGRIQIDQDHISGPLPASFANLNNTSDNIQGLFIFLSEVLVAESLNLFRHT
;
A
#
# COMPACT_ATOMS: atom_id res chain seq x y z
N MET A 1 -34.71 -38.96 40.33
CA MET A 1 -34.03 -38.76 39.02
C MET A 1 -32.61 -38.30 39.27
N ARG A 2 -31.58 -39.00 38.77
CA ARG A 2 -30.19 -38.50 38.83
C ARG A 2 -30.11 -37.27 37.92
N ARG A 3 -29.52 -36.16 38.42
CA ARG A 3 -29.28 -34.96 37.61
C ARG A 3 -28.46 -35.35 36.36
N PRO A 4 -28.74 -34.78 35.18
CA PRO A 4 -27.94 -35.05 34.00
C PRO A 4 -26.47 -34.72 34.29
N LYS A 5 -25.57 -35.68 34.09
CA LYS A 5 -24.13 -35.42 34.20
C LYS A 5 -23.72 -34.51 33.02
N PRO A 6 -22.99 -33.41 33.24
CA PRO A 6 -22.37 -32.67 32.16
C PRO A 6 -21.46 -33.64 31.39
N LYS A 7 -21.65 -33.76 30.08
CA LYS A 7 -20.72 -34.53 29.23
C LYS A 7 -19.45 -33.69 29.09
N THR A 8 -18.38 -34.04 29.79
CA THR A 8 -17.07 -33.41 29.59
C THR A 8 -16.31 -34.14 28.49
N LYS A 9 -15.62 -33.37 27.63
CA LYS A 9 -14.82 -33.87 26.50
C LYS A 9 -13.62 -34.74 26.95
N HIS A 10 -13.26 -34.70 28.23
CA HIS A 10 -12.06 -35.31 28.80
C HIS A 10 -12.29 -36.48 29.76
N LYS A 11 -13.47 -37.11 29.77
CA LYS A 11 -13.81 -38.21 30.72
C LYS A 11 -13.57 -37.83 32.19
N VAL A 12 -13.70 -36.55 32.54
CA VAL A 12 -13.57 -36.07 33.91
C VAL A 12 -14.93 -36.21 34.58
N ASP A 13 -15.06 -37.12 35.55
CA ASP A 13 -16.26 -37.24 36.38
C ASP A 13 -16.32 -36.02 37.33
N ILE A 14 -17.13 -35.02 36.94
CA ILE A 14 -17.43 -33.85 37.79
C ILE A 14 -18.50 -34.28 38.80
N ASP A 15 -18.07 -34.65 39.99
CA ASP A 15 -18.91 -35.10 41.10
C ASP A 15 -19.05 -34.03 42.21
N THR A 16 -18.16 -33.04 42.27
CA THR A 16 -18.18 -31.96 43.26
C THR A 16 -18.12 -30.55 42.64
N VAL A 17 -18.63 -29.56 43.38
CA VAL A 17 -18.58 -28.14 43.00
C VAL A 17 -17.14 -27.64 42.87
N GLU A 18 -16.24 -28.11 43.73
CA GLU A 18 -14.82 -27.75 43.70
C GLU A 18 -14.12 -28.26 42.43
N LYS A 19 -14.41 -29.50 42.00
CA LYS A 19 -13.88 -30.03 40.73
C LYS A 19 -14.43 -29.27 39.53
N PHE A 20 -15.71 -28.87 39.57
CA PHE A 20 -16.29 -28.01 38.53
C PHE A 20 -15.60 -26.65 38.45
N GLN A 21 -15.38 -25.98 39.59
CA GLN A 21 -14.68 -24.70 39.64
C GLN A 21 -13.21 -24.80 39.20
N THR A 22 -12.54 -25.90 39.55
CA THR A 22 -11.16 -26.16 39.14
C THR A 22 -11.06 -26.35 37.62
N LEU A 23 -11.98 -27.14 37.03
CA LEU A 23 -12.05 -27.33 35.59
C LEU A 23 -12.32 -26.00 34.87
N ARG A 24 -13.30 -25.22 35.33
CA ARG A 24 -13.60 -23.88 34.81
C ARG A 24 -12.38 -22.97 34.80
N LYS A 25 -11.60 -22.94 35.90
CA LYS A 25 -10.36 -22.14 35.97
C LYS A 25 -9.28 -22.63 35.01
N GLN A 26 -9.17 -23.95 34.80
CA GLN A 26 -8.21 -24.52 33.86
C GLN A 26 -8.59 -24.20 32.41
N GLU A 27 -9.87 -24.33 32.05
CA GLU A 27 -10.38 -23.95 30.72
C GLU A 27 -10.16 -22.46 30.46
N GLN A 28 -10.50 -21.60 31.42
CA GLN A 28 -10.30 -20.16 31.30
C GLN A 28 -8.81 -19.80 31.13
N LYS A 29 -7.92 -20.42 31.91
CA LYS A 29 -6.48 -20.23 31.78
C LYS A 29 -5.98 -20.67 30.39
N TYR A 30 -6.43 -21.81 29.89
CA TYR A 30 -6.06 -22.29 28.56
C TYR A 30 -6.44 -21.28 27.47
N PHE A 31 -7.66 -20.73 27.53
CA PHE A 31 -8.08 -19.69 26.59
C PHE A 31 -7.29 -18.40 26.76
N ASP A 32 -6.96 -18.02 27.99
CA ASP A 32 -6.16 -16.83 28.24
C ASP A 32 -4.76 -16.93 27.65
N ASP A 33 -4.07 -18.04 27.90
CA ASP A 33 -2.74 -18.33 27.38
C ASP A 33 -2.76 -18.37 25.84
N MET A 34 -3.80 -18.97 25.26
CA MET A 34 -4.00 -19.04 23.80
C MET A 34 -4.20 -17.66 23.16
N VAL A 35 -5.05 -16.79 23.75
CA VAL A 35 -5.23 -15.43 23.23
C VAL A 35 -3.93 -14.64 23.33
N GLN A 36 -3.20 -14.80 24.44
CA GLN A 36 -1.91 -14.14 24.59
C GLN A 36 -0.92 -14.62 23.54
N GLN A 37 -0.84 -15.94 23.29
CA GLN A 37 0.00 -16.51 22.25
C GLN A 37 -0.33 -15.94 20.86
N CYS A 38 -1.61 -15.81 20.50
CA CYS A 38 -2.01 -15.20 19.22
C CYS A 38 -1.53 -13.75 19.09
N LYS A 39 -1.55 -12.98 20.19
CA LYS A 39 -1.06 -11.60 20.20
C LYS A 39 0.47 -11.54 20.12
N ASP A 40 1.15 -12.39 20.88
CA ASP A 40 2.61 -12.41 20.96
C ASP A 40 3.24 -12.76 19.61
N VAL A 41 2.58 -13.59 18.80
CA VAL A 41 3.03 -13.88 17.43
C VAL A 41 2.68 -12.77 16.42
N GLY A 42 1.86 -11.79 16.80
CA GLY A 42 1.48 -10.66 15.95
C GLY A 42 0.21 -10.86 15.12
N ALA A 43 -0.69 -11.79 15.49
CA ALA A 43 -1.93 -11.99 14.75
C ALA A 43 -2.85 -10.76 14.84
N THR A 44 -3.42 -10.35 13.69
CA THR A 44 -4.38 -9.23 13.58
C THR A 44 -5.83 -9.70 13.39
N LEU A 45 -6.01 -10.95 12.96
CA LEU A 45 -7.30 -11.62 12.78
C LEU A 45 -7.16 -13.11 13.12
N VAL A 46 -8.15 -13.67 13.82
CA VAL A 46 -8.22 -15.11 14.09
C VAL A 46 -9.51 -15.68 13.50
N ILE A 47 -9.40 -16.76 12.72
CA ILE A 47 -10.56 -17.48 12.17
C ILE A 47 -10.69 -18.82 12.90
N CYS A 48 -11.79 -18.99 13.62
CA CYS A 48 -12.04 -20.16 14.46
C CYS A 48 -13.02 -21.11 13.78
N GLN A 49 -12.62 -22.36 13.53
CA GLN A 49 -13.50 -23.38 12.94
C GLN A 49 -14.61 -23.85 13.91
N TRP A 50 -15.70 -24.38 13.37
CA TRP A 50 -16.79 -25.00 14.11
C TRP A 50 -16.33 -26.00 15.18
N GLY A 51 -16.79 -25.82 16.41
CA GLY A 51 -16.36 -26.57 17.59
C GLY A 51 -15.46 -25.77 18.55
N PHE A 52 -15.11 -24.53 18.17
CA PHE A 52 -14.52 -23.54 19.06
C PHE A 52 -15.59 -22.87 19.94
N ASP A 53 -15.29 -22.71 21.23
CA ASP A 53 -16.24 -22.20 22.24
C ASP A 53 -16.67 -20.76 21.93
N ASP A 54 -17.95 -20.45 22.10
CA ASP A 54 -18.46 -19.07 21.98
C ASP A 54 -17.78 -18.14 22.99
N GLU A 55 -17.36 -18.70 24.14
CA GLU A 55 -16.56 -18.01 25.15
C GLU A 55 -15.19 -17.56 24.60
N ALA A 56 -14.56 -18.36 23.74
CA ALA A 56 -13.25 -18.03 23.17
C ALA A 56 -13.30 -16.89 22.15
N ASN A 57 -14.32 -16.87 21.28
CA ASN A 57 -14.55 -15.76 20.36
C ASN A 57 -14.83 -14.45 21.12
N HIS A 58 -15.62 -14.54 22.19
CA HIS A 58 -15.91 -13.39 23.05
C HIS A 58 -14.64 -12.87 23.76
N LEU A 59 -13.79 -13.77 24.28
CA LEU A 59 -12.53 -13.41 24.93
C LEU A 59 -11.52 -12.77 23.97
N LEU A 60 -11.42 -13.27 22.73
CA LEU A 60 -10.60 -12.68 21.67
C LEU A 60 -11.04 -11.24 21.37
N MET A 61 -12.34 -11.05 21.14
CA MET A 61 -12.92 -9.72 20.88
C MET A 61 -12.72 -8.74 22.04
N HIS A 62 -12.95 -9.17 23.28
CA HIS A 62 -12.73 -8.33 24.48
C HIS A 62 -11.24 -7.96 24.67
N ARG A 63 -10.33 -8.72 24.06
CA ARG A 63 -8.90 -8.43 24.06
C ARG A 63 -8.43 -7.69 22.81
N ASN A 64 -9.32 -7.07 22.04
CA ASN A 64 -9.00 -6.32 20.81
C ASN A 64 -8.33 -7.18 19.73
N LEU A 65 -8.61 -8.48 19.69
CA LEU A 65 -8.20 -9.36 18.60
C LEU A 65 -9.46 -9.83 17.85
N PRO A 66 -9.76 -9.25 16.67
CA PRO A 66 -10.92 -9.65 15.88
C PRO A 66 -10.94 -11.16 15.64
N ALA A 67 -12.09 -11.77 15.93
CA ALA A 67 -12.30 -13.21 15.75
C ALA A 67 -13.54 -13.47 14.89
N VAL A 68 -13.39 -14.31 13.87
CA VAL A 68 -14.50 -14.74 13.01
C VAL A 68 -14.78 -16.22 13.23
N ARG A 69 -16.03 -16.51 13.58
CA ARG A 69 -16.52 -17.89 13.63
C ARG A 69 -16.75 -18.39 12.21
N TRP A 70 -16.19 -19.55 11.88
CA TRP A 70 -16.26 -20.13 10.54
C TRP A 70 -16.79 -21.57 10.56
N VAL A 71 -17.62 -21.93 9.59
CA VAL A 71 -18.32 -23.23 9.54
C VAL A 71 -17.78 -24.14 8.42
N GLY A 72 -17.08 -23.59 7.43
CA GLY A 72 -16.60 -24.30 6.24
C GLY A 72 -15.17 -24.82 6.38
N GLY A 73 -14.89 -26.04 5.90
CA GLY A 73 -13.53 -26.59 5.88
C GLY A 73 -12.73 -26.11 4.67
N VAL A 74 -13.28 -26.32 3.47
CA VAL A 74 -12.61 -26.06 2.18
C VAL A 74 -12.41 -24.56 1.95
N GLU A 75 -13.32 -23.73 2.44
CA GLU A 75 -13.24 -22.28 2.28
C GLU A 75 -12.11 -21.64 3.09
N LEU A 76 -11.69 -22.25 4.21
CA LEU A 76 -10.51 -21.80 4.95
C LEU A 76 -9.23 -21.99 4.13
N GLU A 77 -9.16 -23.07 3.34
CA GLU A 77 -8.04 -23.30 2.42
C GLU A 77 -8.01 -22.23 1.33
N PHE A 78 -9.16 -21.84 0.78
CA PHE A 78 -9.22 -20.74 -0.19
C PHE A 78 -8.85 -19.38 0.41
N ILE A 79 -9.27 -19.09 1.65
CA ILE A 79 -8.85 -17.88 2.35
C ILE A 79 -7.33 -17.91 2.55
N ALA A 80 -6.79 -19.02 3.05
CA ALA A 80 -5.35 -19.20 3.24
C ALA A 80 -4.58 -19.07 1.92
N ILE A 81 -5.06 -19.64 0.82
CA ILE A 81 -4.44 -19.48 -0.50
C ILE A 81 -4.52 -18.01 -0.96
N GLY A 82 -5.69 -17.38 -0.80
CA GLY A 82 -5.96 -16.01 -1.24
C GLY A 82 -5.18 -14.95 -0.48
N THR A 83 -4.86 -15.19 0.79
CA THR A 83 -4.11 -14.27 1.65
C THR A 83 -2.64 -14.66 1.86
N SER A 84 -2.16 -15.68 1.13
CA SER A 84 -0.90 -16.37 1.46
C SER A 84 -0.82 -16.81 2.94
N GLY A 85 -1.99 -16.99 3.56
CA GLY A 85 -2.22 -17.55 4.87
C GLY A 85 -1.72 -18.98 5.01
N ARG A 86 -1.28 -19.32 6.22
CA ARG A 86 -1.10 -20.73 6.61
C ARG A 86 -2.11 -21.10 7.67
N ILE A 87 -2.76 -22.25 7.46
CA ILE A 87 -3.65 -22.85 8.45
C ILE A 87 -2.76 -23.53 9.49
N VAL A 88 -2.83 -23.06 10.73
CA VAL A 88 -2.15 -23.68 11.85
C VAL A 88 -3.12 -24.61 12.57
N PRO A 89 -2.93 -25.93 12.51
CA PRO A 89 -3.91 -26.89 13.03
C PRO A 89 -3.94 -26.95 14.57
N MET A 90 -2.86 -26.55 15.24
CA MET A 90 -2.72 -26.60 16.70
C MET A 90 -2.12 -25.29 17.24
N PHE A 91 -2.73 -24.70 18.28
CA PHE A 91 -2.24 -23.45 18.88
C PHE A 91 -0.79 -23.55 19.38
N GLN A 92 -0.37 -24.71 19.88
CA GLN A 92 0.99 -24.94 20.34
C GLN A 92 2.03 -24.80 19.22
N GLU A 93 1.61 -24.89 17.95
CA GLU A 93 2.47 -24.72 16.80
C GLU A 93 2.49 -23.28 16.26
N LEU A 94 1.71 -22.37 16.83
CA LEU A 94 1.58 -21.01 16.37
C LEU A 94 2.91 -20.26 16.57
N THR A 95 3.46 -19.75 15.48
CA THR A 95 4.69 -18.98 15.40
C THR A 95 4.49 -17.84 14.41
N ALA A 96 5.27 -16.76 14.54
CA ALA A 96 5.17 -15.61 13.64
C ALA A 96 5.37 -15.99 12.15
N GLU A 97 6.25 -16.96 11.86
CA GLU A 97 6.53 -17.49 10.51
C GLU A 97 5.35 -18.26 9.90
N LYS A 98 4.44 -18.76 10.74
CA LYS A 98 3.22 -19.45 10.30
C LYS A 98 2.02 -18.52 10.17
N LEU A 99 2.17 -17.23 10.46
CA LEU A 99 1.13 -16.26 10.13
C LEU A 99 1.13 -16.02 8.62
N GLY A 100 -0.07 -15.96 8.04
CA GLY A 100 -0.26 -15.36 6.73
C GLY A 100 0.16 -13.90 6.77
N LYS A 101 1.10 -13.52 5.92
CA LYS A 101 1.33 -12.11 5.62
C LYS A 101 0.60 -11.83 4.32
N ASP A 102 -0.46 -11.03 4.40
CA ASP A 102 -0.93 -10.34 3.21
C ASP A 102 0.13 -9.30 2.86
N ASN A 103 0.69 -9.39 1.66
CA ASN A 103 1.55 -8.33 1.13
C ASN A 103 0.66 -7.10 0.97
N ILE A 104 0.80 -6.13 1.86
CA ILE A 104 0.05 -4.87 1.84
C ILE A 104 0.92 -3.75 1.29
N THR A 105 0.29 -2.77 0.64
CA THR A 105 0.93 -1.52 0.24
C THR A 105 1.35 -0.73 1.48
N ASP A 106 2.49 -0.05 1.41
CA ASP A 106 2.93 0.85 2.48
C ASP A 106 1.81 1.84 2.88
N PRO A 107 1.47 1.96 4.17
CA PRO A 107 0.37 2.81 4.61
C PRO A 107 0.52 4.29 4.22
N THR A 108 1.74 4.80 4.13
CA THR A 108 2.03 6.18 3.71
C THR A 108 1.68 6.37 2.24
N GLU A 109 2.02 5.40 1.39
CA GLU A 109 1.64 5.42 -0.03
C GLU A 109 0.13 5.27 -0.21
N VAL A 110 -0.53 4.46 0.62
CA VAL A 110 -2.00 4.33 0.61
C VAL A 110 -2.67 5.68 0.89
N GLU A 111 -2.22 6.40 1.92
CA GLU A 111 -2.75 7.74 2.23
C GLU A 111 -2.40 8.77 1.15
N ALA A 112 -1.21 8.68 0.56
CA ALA A 112 -0.82 9.54 -0.56
C ALA A 112 -1.72 9.35 -1.79
N LEU A 113 -2.02 8.10 -2.17
CA LEU A 113 -2.92 7.80 -3.28
C LEU A 113 -4.35 8.29 -3.03
N LYS A 114 -4.84 8.21 -1.79
CA LYS A 114 -6.13 8.80 -1.40
C LYS A 114 -6.11 10.32 -1.53
N ALA A 115 -5.06 10.99 -1.04
CA ALA A 115 -4.91 12.44 -1.17
C ALA A 115 -4.80 12.89 -2.63
N ILE A 116 -4.08 12.13 -3.47
CA ILE A 116 -4.02 12.35 -4.93
C ILE A 116 -5.42 12.27 -5.53
N LYS A 117 -6.20 11.23 -5.20
CA LYS A 117 -7.58 11.09 -5.68
C LYS A 117 -8.46 12.27 -5.30
N GLU A 118 -8.35 12.79 -4.08
CA GLU A 118 -9.15 13.92 -3.62
C GLU A 118 -8.86 15.22 -4.40
N ARG A 119 -7.66 15.35 -4.98
CA ARG A 119 -7.29 16.49 -5.84
C ARG A 119 -7.68 16.33 -7.30
N LEU A 120 -8.05 15.12 -7.71
CA LEU A 120 -8.44 14.81 -9.08
C LEU A 120 -9.96 14.83 -9.26
N ILE A 121 -10.38 15.41 -10.38
CA ILE A 121 -11.75 15.34 -10.85
C ILE A 121 -11.79 14.32 -11.97
N ASP A 122 -12.55 13.24 -11.76
CA ASP A 122 -12.68 12.11 -12.67
C ASP A 122 -14.13 12.02 -13.20
N PRO A 123 -14.47 12.71 -14.29
CA PRO A 123 -15.84 12.77 -14.80
C PRO A 123 -16.34 11.42 -15.35
N ASN A 124 -15.42 10.51 -15.69
CA ASN A 124 -15.75 9.23 -16.32
C ASN A 124 -15.72 8.05 -15.32
N GLY A 125 -15.33 8.27 -14.06
CA GLY A 125 -15.25 7.23 -13.04
C GLY A 125 -14.15 6.19 -13.27
N ASN A 126 -13.10 6.55 -14.02
CA ASN A 126 -11.94 5.70 -14.28
C ASN A 126 -11.20 5.27 -13.00
N LEU A 127 -11.24 6.10 -11.95
CA LEU A 127 -10.61 5.88 -10.63
C LEU A 127 -11.61 5.35 -9.59
N SER A 128 -12.74 4.79 -10.03
CA SER A 128 -13.80 4.30 -9.13
C SER A 128 -13.33 3.18 -8.17
N ASN A 129 -12.33 2.38 -8.56
CA ASN A 129 -11.76 1.34 -7.71
C ASN A 129 -10.78 1.85 -6.65
N TRP A 130 -10.32 3.11 -6.70
CA TRP A 130 -9.46 3.73 -5.67
C TRP A 130 -10.23 4.08 -4.37
N ILE A 131 -11.09 3.19 -3.89
CA ILE A 131 -11.90 3.37 -2.68
C ILE A 131 -11.89 2.10 -1.82
N ARG A 132 -11.74 0.94 -2.47
CA ARG A 132 -11.86 -0.36 -1.81
C ARG A 132 -10.65 -1.21 -2.08
N GLY A 133 -10.26 -1.95 -1.05
CA GLY A 133 -9.11 -2.82 -1.09
C GLY A 133 -7.79 -2.06 -1.05
N ASP A 134 -6.72 -2.83 -0.96
CA ASP A 134 -5.36 -2.33 -0.94
C ASP A 134 -4.88 -2.01 -2.38
N PRO A 135 -4.16 -0.89 -2.62
CA PRO A 135 -3.84 -0.42 -3.97
C PRO A 135 -3.12 -1.44 -4.85
N CYS A 136 -2.10 -2.11 -4.31
CA CYS A 136 -1.29 -3.06 -5.06
C CYS A 136 -2.01 -4.39 -5.29
N THR A 137 -2.65 -4.93 -4.25
CA THR A 137 -3.32 -6.24 -4.34
C THR A 137 -4.67 -6.18 -5.05
N SER A 138 -5.38 -5.06 -4.95
CA SER A 138 -6.70 -4.86 -5.58
C SER A 138 -6.62 -4.22 -6.96
N ARG A 139 -5.39 -4.04 -7.50
CA ARG A 139 -5.11 -3.52 -8.84
C ARG A 139 -5.86 -2.22 -9.13
N TRP A 140 -5.59 -1.21 -8.31
CA TRP A 140 -6.13 0.13 -8.56
C TRP A 140 -5.77 0.62 -9.96
N THR A 141 -6.71 1.30 -10.63
CA THR A 141 -6.51 1.71 -12.03
C THR A 141 -5.26 2.57 -12.15
N GLY A 142 -4.31 2.14 -12.97
CA GLY A 142 -3.07 2.87 -13.21
C GLY A 142 -2.02 2.77 -12.09
N VAL A 143 -2.28 2.06 -11.00
CA VAL A 143 -1.30 1.83 -9.93
C VAL A 143 -0.59 0.50 -10.20
N LEU A 144 0.69 0.55 -10.53
CA LEU A 144 1.54 -0.63 -10.74
C LEU A 144 2.57 -0.69 -9.63
N CYS A 145 2.64 -1.83 -8.96
CA CYS A 145 3.54 -2.04 -7.82
C CYS A 145 4.63 -3.05 -8.16
N PHE A 146 5.68 -3.06 -7.35
CA PHE A 146 6.65 -4.14 -7.38
C PHE A 146 5.97 -5.50 -7.12
N ASN A 147 6.50 -6.55 -7.74
CA ASN A 147 5.95 -7.91 -7.62
C ASN A 147 6.20 -8.53 -6.23
N GLU A 148 7.15 -7.98 -5.47
CA GLU A 148 7.58 -8.45 -4.16
C GLU A 148 7.65 -7.26 -3.19
N THR A 149 7.57 -7.55 -1.90
CA THR A 149 7.79 -6.54 -0.86
C THR A 149 9.24 -6.09 -0.85
N LEU A 150 9.48 -4.83 -0.51
CA LEU A 150 10.84 -4.31 -0.37
C LEU A 150 11.38 -4.60 1.04
N ILE A 151 12.46 -3.90 1.43
CA ILE A 151 13.21 -4.11 2.67
C ILE A 151 12.40 -3.85 3.96
N ASP A 152 11.29 -3.15 3.84
CA ASP A 152 10.37 -2.74 4.91
C ASP A 152 9.14 -3.66 5.02
N ASP A 153 9.15 -4.81 4.32
CA ASP A 153 8.06 -5.79 4.28
C ASP A 153 6.75 -5.25 3.63
N TYR A 154 6.79 -4.12 2.92
CA TYR A 154 5.63 -3.56 2.22
C TYR A 154 5.75 -3.65 0.69
N LEU A 155 4.61 -3.73 0.02
CA LEU A 155 4.51 -3.46 -1.41
C LEU A 155 4.61 -1.96 -1.64
N HIS A 156 5.31 -1.57 -2.71
CA HIS A 156 5.46 -0.17 -3.10
C HIS A 156 5.01 0.06 -4.52
N VAL A 157 4.45 1.25 -4.76
CA VAL A 157 4.08 1.74 -6.09
C VAL A 157 5.37 1.98 -6.90
N GLN A 158 5.51 1.24 -7.99
CA GLN A 158 6.61 1.40 -8.94
C GLN A 158 6.23 2.38 -10.04
N GLU A 159 4.98 2.36 -10.52
CA GLU A 159 4.52 3.24 -11.58
C GLU A 159 3.09 3.74 -11.33
N LEU A 160 2.87 5.01 -11.65
CA LEU A 160 1.53 5.62 -11.70
C LEU A 160 1.21 6.03 -13.15
N GLN A 161 0.34 5.25 -13.79
CA GLN A 161 -0.02 5.30 -15.21
C GLN A 161 -1.47 5.77 -15.40
N LEU A 162 -1.67 7.08 -15.47
CA LEU A 162 -2.99 7.73 -15.56
C LEU A 162 -3.18 8.51 -16.87
N MET A 163 -2.67 7.98 -17.97
CA MET A 163 -2.74 8.59 -19.30
C MET A 163 -4.16 8.60 -19.89
N ASN A 164 -4.55 9.71 -20.51
CA ASN A 164 -5.77 9.81 -21.35
C ASN A 164 -7.06 9.36 -20.64
N LEU A 165 -7.22 9.77 -19.39
CA LEU A 165 -8.39 9.44 -18.56
C LEU A 165 -9.38 10.60 -18.44
N SER A 166 -9.13 11.72 -19.15
CA SER A 166 -9.90 12.97 -19.04
C SER A 166 -9.93 13.56 -17.62
N LEU A 167 -8.91 13.25 -16.81
CA LEU A 167 -8.77 13.75 -15.45
C LEU A 167 -8.52 15.25 -15.46
N SER A 168 -9.07 15.99 -14.50
CA SER A 168 -8.72 17.39 -14.23
C SER A 168 -8.42 17.61 -12.75
N GLY A 169 -8.15 18.85 -12.35
CA GLY A 169 -7.70 19.17 -10.99
C GLY A 169 -6.18 19.36 -10.93
N ASN A 170 -5.59 19.19 -9.77
CA ASN A 170 -4.19 19.55 -9.51
C ASN A 170 -3.35 18.32 -9.13
N LEU A 171 -2.06 18.34 -9.46
CA LEU A 171 -1.10 17.39 -8.89
C LEU A 171 -0.97 17.64 -7.38
N ALA A 172 -1.21 16.61 -6.56
CA ALA A 172 -1.14 16.70 -5.11
C ALA A 172 0.34 16.66 -4.63
N PRO A 173 0.76 17.50 -3.68
CA PRO A 173 2.09 17.42 -3.06
C PRO A 173 2.42 16.05 -2.47
N GLU A 174 1.42 15.32 -2.00
CA GLU A 174 1.53 13.98 -1.43
C GLU A 174 2.08 12.95 -2.42
N ILE A 175 2.14 13.26 -3.72
CA ILE A 175 2.84 12.42 -4.71
C ILE A 175 4.31 12.18 -4.33
N GLY A 176 4.93 13.12 -3.60
CA GLY A 176 6.29 12.97 -3.09
C GLY A 176 6.47 11.86 -2.05
N SER A 177 5.38 11.31 -1.51
CA SER A 177 5.39 10.19 -0.56
C SER A 177 5.52 8.83 -1.24
N LEU A 178 5.37 8.74 -2.57
CA LEU A 178 5.58 7.52 -3.34
C LEU A 178 7.08 7.30 -3.59
N ALA A 179 7.85 7.07 -2.52
CA ALA A 179 9.30 7.21 -2.49
C ALA A 179 10.06 6.26 -3.45
N TYR A 180 9.45 5.13 -3.80
CA TYR A 180 10.03 4.12 -4.69
C TYR A 180 9.50 4.16 -6.13
N MET A 181 8.64 5.14 -6.46
CA MET A 181 8.05 5.26 -7.79
C MET A 181 9.08 5.65 -8.86
N GLU A 182 9.21 4.83 -9.89
CA GLU A 182 10.14 5.02 -11.01
C GLU A 182 9.51 5.79 -12.18
N ARG A 183 8.18 5.68 -12.36
CA ARG A 183 7.50 6.30 -13.51
C ARG A 183 6.21 6.99 -13.09
N LEU A 184 6.12 8.26 -13.45
CA LEU A 184 4.91 9.05 -13.28
C LEU A 184 4.38 9.48 -14.65
N ASN A 185 3.16 9.09 -14.98
CA ASN A 185 2.53 9.38 -16.26
C ASN A 185 1.11 9.90 -16.11
N PHE A 186 0.94 11.18 -16.42
CA PHE A 186 -0.34 11.90 -16.45
C PHE A 186 -0.63 12.48 -17.84
N MET A 187 0.03 11.99 -18.89
CA MET A 187 -0.08 12.54 -20.25
C MET A 187 -1.53 12.60 -20.75
N TRP A 188 -1.83 13.63 -21.55
CA TRP A 188 -3.11 13.79 -22.23
C TRP A 188 -4.32 13.82 -21.28
N ASN A 189 -4.23 14.63 -20.22
CA ASN A 189 -5.35 14.94 -19.34
C ASN A 189 -5.63 16.44 -19.36
N LYS A 190 -6.33 16.95 -18.35
CA LYS A 190 -6.68 18.36 -18.15
C LYS A 190 -6.18 18.85 -16.80
N ILE A 191 -5.00 18.38 -16.38
CA ILE A 191 -4.40 18.74 -15.10
C ILE A 191 -3.95 20.20 -15.14
N ILE A 192 -4.25 20.95 -14.08
CA ILE A 192 -3.98 22.39 -13.94
C ILE A 192 -3.03 22.68 -12.76
N GLY A 193 -2.57 23.92 -12.69
CA GLY A 193 -1.70 24.42 -11.63
C GLY A 193 -0.23 24.04 -11.86
N SER A 194 0.59 24.23 -10.83
CA SER A 194 2.03 23.96 -10.90
C SER A 194 2.39 22.52 -10.56
N ILE A 195 3.55 22.10 -11.05
CA ILE A 195 4.19 20.85 -10.62
C ILE A 195 4.65 21.04 -9.15
N PRO A 196 4.22 20.20 -8.20
CA PRO A 196 4.63 20.33 -6.80
C PRO A 196 6.12 20.02 -6.63
N LYS A 197 6.80 20.78 -5.78
CA LYS A 197 8.23 20.61 -5.49
C LYS A 197 8.55 19.27 -4.84
N GLU A 198 7.56 18.68 -4.17
CA GLU A 198 7.63 17.39 -3.49
C GLU A 198 7.93 16.23 -4.45
N ILE A 199 7.77 16.39 -5.78
CA ILE A 199 8.30 15.43 -6.76
C ILE A 199 9.80 15.19 -6.55
N GLY A 200 10.53 16.19 -6.05
CA GLY A 200 11.94 16.07 -5.66
C GLY A 200 12.25 15.03 -4.59
N ASN A 201 11.24 14.55 -3.86
CA ASN A 201 11.40 13.51 -2.82
C ASN A 201 11.48 12.10 -3.44
N ILE A 202 11.01 11.92 -4.68
CA ILE A 202 10.93 10.62 -5.36
C ILE A 202 12.30 10.32 -6.00
N LYS A 203 13.30 9.97 -5.17
CA LYS A 203 14.69 9.79 -5.64
C LYS A 203 14.87 8.63 -6.64
N SER A 204 13.91 7.72 -6.68
CA SER A 204 13.79 6.61 -7.62
C SER A 204 13.26 7.02 -9.01
N LEU A 205 12.71 8.23 -9.16
CA LEU A 205 12.02 8.64 -10.39
C LEU A 205 12.95 8.65 -11.60
N VAL A 206 12.58 7.91 -12.63
CA VAL A 206 13.29 7.79 -13.91
C VAL A 206 12.56 8.55 -15.01
N LEU A 207 11.22 8.43 -15.08
CA LEU A 207 10.40 9.07 -16.10
C LEU A 207 9.33 9.97 -15.48
N LEU A 208 9.32 11.24 -15.89
CA LEU A 208 8.26 12.20 -15.61
C LEU A 208 7.55 12.59 -16.90
N LEU A 209 6.32 12.11 -17.10
CA LEU A 209 5.53 12.31 -18.32
C LEU A 209 4.24 13.08 -18.00
N LEU A 210 4.25 14.38 -18.21
CA LEU A 210 3.13 15.29 -17.91
C LEU A 210 2.60 16.04 -19.14
N ASN A 211 3.18 15.83 -20.33
CA ASN A 211 2.81 16.57 -21.53
C ASN A 211 1.34 16.42 -21.95
N GLY A 212 0.81 17.44 -22.62
CA GLY A 212 -0.58 17.49 -23.07
C GLY A 212 -1.56 17.71 -21.93
N ASN A 213 -1.22 18.59 -21.00
CA ASN A 213 -2.07 19.04 -19.90
C ASN A 213 -2.27 20.58 -19.96
N LEU A 214 -2.72 21.16 -18.85
CA LEU A 214 -2.92 22.60 -18.67
C LEU A 214 -2.05 23.12 -17.51
N LEU A 215 -0.88 22.49 -17.28
CA LEU A 215 0.02 22.87 -16.19
C LEU A 215 0.59 24.27 -16.40
N THR A 216 0.77 25.02 -15.32
CA THR A 216 1.24 26.42 -15.31
C THR A 216 2.38 26.62 -14.30
N GLY A 217 2.95 27.83 -14.26
CA GLY A 217 4.03 28.17 -13.34
C GLY A 217 5.40 27.66 -13.79
N SER A 218 6.40 27.82 -12.92
CA SER A 218 7.79 27.41 -13.18
C SER A 218 8.05 25.97 -12.79
N LEU A 219 9.08 25.38 -13.40
CA LEU A 219 9.59 24.09 -12.99
C LEU A 219 10.21 24.19 -11.58
N PRO A 220 9.95 23.22 -10.69
CA PRO A 220 10.60 23.19 -9.38
C PRO A 220 12.10 22.86 -9.51
N ASP A 221 12.92 23.59 -8.75
CA ASP A 221 14.38 23.39 -8.71
C ASP A 221 14.73 21.97 -8.25
N GLU A 222 13.87 21.35 -7.45
CA GLU A 222 14.06 20.03 -6.88
C GLU A 222 14.17 18.91 -7.93
N LEU A 223 13.58 19.09 -9.12
CA LEU A 223 13.73 18.16 -10.23
C LEU A 223 15.20 17.97 -10.63
N GLY A 224 16.00 19.04 -10.56
CA GLY A 224 17.43 19.00 -10.87
C GLY A 224 18.27 18.15 -9.92
N PHE A 225 17.71 17.72 -8.78
CA PHE A 225 18.40 16.92 -7.76
C PHE A 225 17.87 15.48 -7.68
N LEU A 226 17.23 14.99 -8.74
CA LEU A 226 16.80 13.60 -8.87
C LEU A 226 17.91 12.78 -9.55
N PRO A 227 18.53 11.82 -8.84
CA PRO A 227 19.75 11.16 -9.30
C PRO A 227 19.54 10.18 -10.47
N ASN A 228 18.32 9.71 -10.67
CA ASN A 228 17.96 8.69 -11.66
C ASN A 228 17.07 9.23 -12.79
N LEU A 229 16.76 10.53 -12.78
CA LEU A 229 15.80 11.11 -13.72
C LEU A 229 16.41 11.17 -15.11
N GLY A 230 15.92 10.33 -16.01
CA GLY A 230 16.42 10.21 -17.38
C GLY A 230 15.54 10.88 -18.43
N ARG A 231 14.28 11.18 -18.13
CA ARG A 231 13.38 11.84 -19.10
C ARG A 231 12.32 12.69 -18.42
N ILE A 232 12.13 13.88 -18.97
CA ILE A 232 11.06 14.81 -18.60
C ILE A 232 10.30 15.21 -19.86
N GLN A 233 8.99 14.95 -19.91
CA GLN A 233 8.10 15.44 -20.96
C GLN A 233 7.02 16.34 -20.36
N ILE A 234 7.07 17.61 -20.73
CA ILE A 234 6.17 18.68 -20.24
C ILE A 234 5.79 19.63 -21.39
N ASP A 235 5.94 19.16 -22.63
CA ASP A 235 5.50 19.90 -23.81
C ASP A 235 3.95 19.91 -23.88
N GLN A 236 3.40 20.83 -24.67
CA GLN A 236 1.94 21.00 -24.77
C GLN A 236 1.26 21.34 -23.42
N ASP A 237 2.00 22.03 -22.54
CA ASP A 237 1.52 22.67 -21.31
C ASP A 237 1.71 24.21 -21.37
N HIS A 238 1.33 24.93 -20.31
CA HIS A 238 1.48 26.39 -20.15
C HIS A 238 2.57 26.74 -19.11
N ILE A 239 3.59 25.88 -18.98
CA ILE A 239 4.76 26.12 -18.12
C ILE A 239 5.49 27.40 -18.56
N SER A 240 5.93 28.21 -17.60
CA SER A 240 6.59 29.51 -17.84
C SER A 240 7.69 29.77 -16.81
N GLY A 241 8.49 30.82 -17.03
CA GLY A 241 9.67 31.08 -16.21
C GLY A 241 10.90 30.32 -16.69
N PRO A 242 12.07 30.57 -16.08
CA PRO A 242 13.31 30.03 -16.58
C PRO A 242 13.49 28.56 -16.25
N LEU A 243 14.34 27.88 -17.02
CA LEU A 243 14.83 26.57 -16.63
C LEU A 243 15.61 26.66 -15.32
N PRO A 244 15.30 25.81 -14.31
CA PRO A 244 16.05 25.75 -13.07
C PRO A 244 17.55 25.53 -13.30
N ALA A 245 18.40 26.32 -12.64
CA ALA A 245 19.84 26.15 -12.73
C ALA A 245 20.30 24.77 -12.21
N SER A 246 19.51 24.16 -11.32
CA SER A 246 19.74 22.81 -10.79
C SER A 246 19.69 21.73 -11.88
N PHE A 247 19.08 21.98 -13.05
CA PHE A 247 19.04 21.01 -14.15
C PHE A 247 20.44 20.72 -14.71
N ALA A 248 21.42 21.59 -14.47
CA ALA A 248 22.83 21.30 -14.75
C ALA A 248 23.37 20.07 -13.99
N ASN A 249 22.73 19.66 -12.90
CA ASN A 249 23.12 18.48 -12.12
C ASN A 249 22.60 17.17 -12.72
N LEU A 250 21.65 17.19 -13.66
CA LEU A 250 20.94 16.01 -14.18
C LEU A 250 21.77 15.11 -15.13
N ASN A 251 23.09 15.19 -15.11
CA ASN A 251 23.97 14.44 -16.01
C ASN A 251 25.26 13.94 -15.33
N ASN A 252 25.28 13.81 -13.99
CA ASN A 252 26.51 13.51 -13.25
C ASN A 252 26.61 12.09 -12.68
N THR A 253 25.72 11.17 -13.07
CA THR A 253 25.80 9.75 -12.70
C THR A 253 26.14 8.91 -13.93
N SER A 254 27.40 8.48 -13.97
CA SER A 254 28.04 7.66 -14.98
C SER A 254 27.30 6.34 -15.29
N ASP A 255 27.36 5.94 -16.57
CA ASP A 255 27.16 4.58 -17.08
C ASP A 255 25.76 4.07 -17.46
N ASN A 256 24.84 4.92 -17.92
CA ASN A 256 23.80 4.44 -18.84
C ASN A 256 23.46 5.45 -19.94
N ILE A 257 23.61 5.00 -21.18
CA ILE A 257 23.37 5.75 -22.40
C ILE A 257 21.86 5.98 -22.55
N GLN A 258 21.29 6.96 -21.86
CA GLN A 258 20.10 7.70 -22.26
C GLN A 258 20.30 9.14 -21.77
N GLY A 259 20.74 10.03 -22.66
CA GLY A 259 20.84 11.45 -22.33
C GLY A 259 19.50 11.96 -21.81
N LEU A 260 19.52 12.86 -20.84
CA LEU A 260 18.30 13.51 -20.37
C LEU A 260 17.59 14.19 -21.53
N PHE A 261 16.43 13.67 -21.92
CA PHE A 261 15.57 14.32 -22.91
C PHE A 261 14.52 15.14 -22.19
N ILE A 262 14.66 16.47 -22.28
CA ILE A 262 13.66 17.43 -21.83
C ILE A 262 12.90 17.93 -23.07
N PHE A 263 11.63 17.55 -23.18
CA PHE A 263 10.74 18.08 -24.19
C PHE A 263 9.97 19.25 -23.59
N LEU A 264 10.29 20.45 -24.06
CA LEU A 264 9.68 21.70 -23.64
C LEU A 264 8.81 22.27 -24.77
N SER A 265 7.80 23.07 -24.41
CA SER A 265 7.09 23.88 -25.41
C SER A 265 8.04 24.89 -26.07
N GLU A 266 7.72 25.34 -27.29
CA GLU A 266 8.58 26.23 -28.10
C GLU A 266 9.06 27.48 -27.34
N VAL A 267 8.29 27.97 -26.36
CA VAL A 267 8.61 29.16 -25.55
C VAL A 267 9.84 28.95 -24.66
N LEU A 268 10.06 27.73 -24.15
CA LEU A 268 11.14 27.39 -23.23
C LEU A 268 12.42 26.93 -23.95
N VAL A 269 12.33 26.56 -25.23
CA VAL A 269 13.47 26.06 -26.03
C VAL A 269 14.58 27.11 -26.18
N ALA A 270 14.22 28.41 -26.24
CA ALA A 270 15.18 29.49 -26.43
C ALA A 270 16.20 29.63 -25.28
N GLU A 271 15.80 29.29 -24.05
CA GLU A 271 16.69 29.35 -22.88
C GLU A 271 17.51 28.05 -22.69
N SER A 272 16.94 26.90 -23.08
CA SER A 272 17.61 25.59 -22.99
C SER A 272 18.92 25.51 -23.78
N LEU A 273 19.00 26.16 -24.94
CA LEU A 273 20.19 26.17 -25.80
C LEU A 273 21.38 26.88 -25.15
N ASN A 274 21.20 27.73 -24.14
CA ASN A 274 22.30 28.41 -23.45
C ASN A 274 22.85 27.59 -22.28
N LEU A 275 22.02 26.79 -21.59
CA LEU A 275 22.45 25.95 -20.47
C LEU A 275 23.31 24.75 -20.91
N PHE A 276 23.01 24.16 -22.07
CA PHE A 276 23.78 23.03 -22.62
C PHE A 276 24.99 23.44 -23.49
N ARG A 277 25.26 24.73 -23.67
CA ARG A 277 26.41 25.24 -24.45
C ARG A 277 27.67 25.53 -23.62
N HIS A 278 27.61 25.37 -22.29
CA HIS A 278 28.70 25.73 -21.38
C HIS A 278 29.30 24.56 -20.58
N THR A 279 29.14 23.33 -21.06
CA THR A 279 29.91 22.16 -20.60
C THR A 279 30.87 21.67 -21.66
#